data_AF-A0AAE0SVH6-F1
#
_entry.id   AF-A0AAE0SVH6-F1
#
_cell.length_a   1.000
_cell.length_b   1.000
_cell.length_c   1.000
_cell.angle_alpha   90.00
_cell.angle_beta   90.00
_cell.angle_gamma   90.00
#
_symmetry.space_group_name_H-M   'P 1'
#
loop_
_entity.id
_entity.type
_entity.pdbx_description
1 polymer ?
#
loop_
_entity_poly.entity_id
_entity_poly.type
_entity_poly.pdbx_seq_one_letter_code
_entity_poly.pdbx_strand_id
1 'polypeptide(L)'
;MGMIPPPAGVGLHPTSLPSPTQSQNCSGFPELLFGSTYGALQLFSSPVVGKWSDRSGRHFVLLVCLFLSACSYSMFFIATSLVLLFLVRIPLGIIKHSQTISKAYLADVSKVSEQSATFGNFNSASSLGFIVGPVVGGHIAEAPGGFYLVGLLSGFIFFINFVLIWWCVPDVPNKASSLHRCESSVTSLRNLASEENNFSPSTLISSFKLFKWEELGDLFLIKFLLGLAVLVFRSNFSLMLLQKFDSTSVTVGYVISFNSTVSVLIGFLVGWISRYYRNNAQLVLHLSILQILTLSTLALSPSLWIFLLAIIPFSLATTVTRIASTGLAIERCENQEAGILLGLQQSSMSLARMLSPLIAGILQEVSSAGPGLMGAFCCLLAVVIMVIRPQDPEVRAKKIN
;
A
#
# COMPACT_ATOMS: atom_id res chain seq x y z
N MET A 1 -8.66 2.26 9.79
CA MET A 1 -7.65 1.88 8.78
C MET A 1 -6.20 2.03 9.28
N GLY A 2 -5.89 2.99 10.17
CA GLY A 2 -4.52 3.23 10.64
C GLY A 2 -4.03 2.39 11.83
N MET A 3 -4.82 1.45 12.36
CA MET A 3 -4.31 0.49 13.37
C MET A 3 -3.51 -0.58 12.65
N ILE A 4 -2.20 -0.34 12.52
CA ILE A 4 -1.23 -1.38 12.19
C ILE A 4 -1.01 -2.12 13.50
N PRO A 5 -1.47 -3.39 13.64
CA PRO A 5 -1.15 -4.14 14.84
C PRO A 5 0.38 -4.24 14.95
N PRO A 6 0.95 -4.08 16.16
CA PRO A 6 2.38 -4.21 16.33
C PRO A 6 2.85 -5.59 15.83
N PRO A 7 4.13 -5.71 15.43
CA PRO A 7 4.69 -6.98 14.98
C PRO A 7 4.43 -8.08 16.01
N ALA A 8 4.02 -9.25 15.55
CA ALA A 8 3.52 -10.34 16.40
C ALA A 8 4.50 -10.76 17.51
N GLY A 9 5.82 -10.61 17.28
CA GLY A 9 6.86 -10.90 18.26
C GLY A 9 6.80 -10.06 19.55
N VAL A 10 6.12 -8.90 19.54
CA VAL A 10 6.01 -8.03 20.73
C VAL A 10 4.80 -8.40 21.61
N GLY A 11 3.74 -8.97 21.02
CA GLY A 11 2.50 -9.30 21.74
C GLY A 11 2.45 -10.72 22.32
N LEU A 12 3.39 -11.59 21.95
CA LEU A 12 3.40 -13.01 22.33
C LEU A 12 4.29 -13.33 23.53
N HIS A 13 5.05 -12.36 24.05
CA HIS A 13 5.71 -12.52 25.34
C HIS A 13 4.74 -12.07 26.44
N PRO A 14 4.10 -12.99 27.18
CA PRO A 14 3.48 -12.60 28.43
C PRO A 14 4.63 -12.16 29.35
N THR A 15 4.40 -11.08 30.09
CA THR A 15 5.31 -10.47 31.09
C THR A 15 6.28 -9.41 30.56
N SER A 16 5.93 -8.17 30.88
CA SER A 16 6.86 -7.13 31.26
C SER A 16 7.90 -7.64 32.26
N LEU A 17 9.16 -7.77 31.85
CA LEU A 17 10.35 -7.66 32.71
C LEU A 17 11.59 -7.33 31.85
N PRO A 18 12.50 -6.43 32.32
CA PRO A 18 13.73 -6.10 31.63
C PRO A 18 14.86 -7.02 32.09
N SER A 19 15.59 -7.66 31.17
CA SER A 19 17.04 -7.96 31.34
C SER A 19 17.67 -8.68 30.14
N PRO A 20 19.00 -8.55 29.97
CA PRO A 20 19.69 -8.66 28.69
C PRO A 20 20.38 -10.01 28.53
N THR A 21 19.65 -11.04 28.14
CA THR A 21 20.23 -12.32 27.70
C THR A 21 19.22 -13.04 26.80
N GLN A 22 18.85 -12.40 25.69
CA GLN A 22 18.10 -13.12 24.65
C GLN A 22 19.05 -14.09 23.95
N SER A 23 18.83 -15.38 24.23
CA SER A 23 19.31 -16.48 23.41
C SER A 23 18.90 -16.24 21.96
N GLN A 24 19.87 -15.80 21.16
CA GLN A 24 19.97 -16.13 19.75
C GLN A 24 19.79 -17.64 19.62
N ASN A 25 18.60 -18.08 19.21
CA ASN A 25 18.40 -19.18 18.27
C ASN A 25 16.91 -19.56 18.16
N CYS A 26 16.43 -19.54 16.92
CA CYS A 26 15.21 -20.17 16.41
C CYS A 26 13.86 -19.48 16.70
N SER A 27 13.54 -18.40 15.97
CA SER A 27 12.14 -18.00 15.70
C SER A 27 11.90 -16.98 14.56
N GLY A 28 12.87 -16.69 13.68
CA GLY A 28 12.68 -15.66 12.63
C GLY A 28 11.76 -16.05 11.46
N PHE A 29 11.84 -17.31 10.98
CA PHE A 29 11.15 -17.74 9.75
C PHE A 29 9.61 -17.68 9.78
N PRO A 30 8.92 -18.08 10.87
CA PRO A 30 7.47 -17.91 10.96
C PRO A 30 7.04 -16.43 10.96
N GLU A 31 7.80 -15.53 11.59
CA GLU A 31 7.46 -14.10 11.64
C GLU A 31 7.62 -13.42 10.26
N LEU A 32 8.67 -13.81 9.54
CA LEU A 32 8.92 -13.46 8.14
C LEU A 32 7.76 -13.86 7.23
N LEU A 33 7.35 -15.14 7.30
CA LEU A 33 6.22 -15.66 6.53
C LEU A 33 4.91 -14.98 6.91
N PHE A 34 4.73 -14.61 8.18
CA PHE A 34 3.52 -13.94 8.67
C PHE A 34 3.31 -12.57 7.99
N GLY A 35 4.38 -11.79 7.83
CA GLY A 35 4.34 -10.52 7.11
C GLY A 35 4.03 -10.68 5.62
N SER A 36 4.70 -11.63 4.96
CA SER A 36 4.61 -11.85 3.52
C SER A 36 3.29 -12.49 3.06
N THR A 37 2.68 -13.33 3.89
CA THR A 37 1.40 -14.01 3.58
C THR A 37 0.29 -13.01 3.24
N TYR A 38 0.22 -11.90 3.96
CA TYR A 38 -0.76 -10.84 3.69
C TYR A 38 -0.57 -10.23 2.30
N GLY A 39 0.66 -9.92 1.91
CA GLY A 39 0.99 -9.38 0.58
C GLY A 39 0.68 -10.37 -0.54
N ALA A 40 1.04 -11.64 -0.37
CA ALA A 40 0.76 -12.71 -1.32
C ALA A 40 -0.75 -12.87 -1.57
N LEU A 41 -1.52 -13.02 -0.50
CA LEU A 41 -2.98 -13.16 -0.60
C LEU A 41 -3.62 -11.93 -1.23
N GLN A 42 -3.13 -10.72 -0.92
CA GLN A 42 -3.66 -9.50 -1.51
C GLN A 42 -3.36 -9.39 -3.01
N LEU A 43 -2.18 -9.85 -3.45
CA LEU A 43 -1.80 -9.89 -4.86
C LEU A 43 -2.76 -10.75 -5.68
N PHE A 44 -3.07 -11.97 -5.21
CA PHE A 44 -3.95 -12.90 -5.93
C PHE A 44 -5.43 -12.55 -5.79
N SER A 45 -5.86 -12.02 -4.65
CA SER A 45 -7.26 -11.69 -4.41
C SER A 45 -7.71 -10.37 -5.06
N SER A 46 -6.81 -9.42 -5.30
CA SER A 46 -7.19 -8.10 -5.85
C SER A 46 -7.98 -8.18 -7.16
N PRO A 47 -7.59 -8.97 -8.18
CA PRO A 47 -8.36 -9.08 -9.42
C PRO A 47 -9.69 -9.82 -9.23
N VAL A 48 -9.70 -10.84 -8.36
CA VAL A 48 -10.88 -11.68 -8.09
C VAL A 48 -11.96 -10.85 -7.39
N VAL A 49 -11.60 -10.15 -6.33
CA VAL A 49 -12.54 -9.33 -5.53
C VAL A 49 -13.00 -8.10 -6.32
N GLY A 50 -12.13 -7.48 -7.13
CA GLY A 50 -12.52 -6.38 -8.01
C GLY A 50 -13.64 -6.77 -8.97
N LYS A 51 -13.51 -7.90 -9.66
CA LYS A 51 -14.56 -8.39 -10.57
C LYS A 51 -15.80 -8.87 -9.85
N TRP A 52 -15.63 -9.51 -8.70
CA TRP A 52 -16.77 -9.90 -7.87
C TRP A 52 -17.61 -8.68 -7.46
N SER A 53 -16.94 -7.57 -7.14
CA SER A 53 -17.55 -6.26 -6.89
C SER A 53 -18.26 -5.71 -8.12
N ASP A 54 -17.65 -5.80 -9.30
CA ASP A 54 -18.26 -5.33 -10.55
C ASP A 54 -19.44 -6.19 -11.01
N ARG A 55 -19.52 -7.47 -10.64
CA ARG A 55 -20.65 -8.36 -10.99
C ARG A 55 -21.78 -8.33 -9.96
N SER A 56 -21.45 -8.46 -8.68
CA SER A 56 -22.44 -8.65 -7.60
C SER A 56 -22.95 -7.34 -7.00
N GLY A 57 -22.37 -6.22 -7.40
CA GLY A 57 -22.66 -4.89 -6.86
C GLY A 57 -21.57 -4.43 -5.90
N ARG A 58 -21.05 -3.22 -6.14
CA ARG A 58 -19.97 -2.64 -5.34
C ARG A 58 -20.39 -2.42 -3.88
N HIS A 59 -21.65 -2.07 -3.66
CA HIS A 59 -22.23 -1.89 -2.31
C HIS A 59 -22.23 -3.21 -1.52
N PHE A 60 -22.80 -4.28 -2.09
CA PHE A 60 -22.85 -5.60 -1.45
C PHE A 60 -21.45 -6.13 -1.11
N VAL A 61 -20.52 -6.07 -2.07
CA VAL A 61 -19.16 -6.57 -1.86
C VAL A 61 -18.41 -5.74 -0.82
N LEU A 62 -18.61 -4.42 -0.77
CA LEU A 62 -18.05 -3.56 0.28
C LEU A 62 -18.53 -3.98 1.68
N LEU A 63 -19.83 -4.26 1.83
CA LEU A 63 -20.43 -4.71 3.09
C LEU A 63 -19.85 -6.05 3.54
N VAL A 64 -19.76 -7.04 2.65
CA VAL A 64 -19.13 -8.33 2.97
C VAL A 64 -17.67 -8.13 3.38
N CYS A 65 -16.94 -7.25 2.68
CA CYS A 65 -15.56 -6.93 3.02
C CYS A 65 -15.41 -6.34 4.42
N LEU A 66 -16.28 -5.42 4.81
CA LEU A 66 -16.26 -4.80 6.13
C LEU A 66 -16.64 -5.80 7.23
N PHE A 67 -17.67 -6.62 7.00
CA PHE A 67 -18.12 -7.62 7.95
C PHE A 67 -17.06 -8.70 8.21
N LEU A 68 -16.48 -9.29 7.16
CA LEU A 68 -15.41 -10.29 7.36
C LEU A 68 -14.13 -9.67 7.93
N SER A 69 -13.85 -8.40 7.64
CA SER A 69 -12.76 -7.67 8.30
C SER A 69 -13.04 -7.52 9.80
N ALA A 70 -14.27 -7.18 10.19
CA ALA A 70 -14.67 -7.08 11.60
C ALA A 70 -14.49 -8.42 12.32
N CYS A 71 -15.03 -9.51 11.75
CA CYS A 71 -14.88 -10.86 12.31
C CYS A 71 -13.40 -11.25 12.45
N SER A 72 -12.60 -11.05 11.40
CA SER A 72 -11.17 -11.41 11.43
C SER A 72 -10.39 -10.58 12.45
N TYR A 73 -10.65 -9.27 12.54
CA TYR A 73 -9.98 -8.44 13.54
C TYR A 73 -10.41 -8.80 14.98
N SER A 74 -11.68 -9.14 15.21
CA SER A 74 -12.14 -9.67 16.49
C SER A 74 -11.52 -11.03 16.83
N MET A 75 -11.23 -11.87 15.83
CA MET A 75 -10.53 -13.15 16.06
C MET A 75 -9.09 -12.96 16.55
N PHE A 76 -8.44 -11.82 16.31
CA PHE A 76 -7.13 -11.53 16.93
C PHE A 76 -7.20 -11.53 18.46
N PHE A 77 -8.34 -11.15 19.04
CA PHE A 77 -8.50 -11.10 20.49
C PHE A 77 -8.41 -12.49 21.13
N ILE A 78 -8.92 -13.52 20.46
CA ILE A 78 -8.92 -14.91 20.93
C ILE A 78 -7.68 -15.69 20.44
N ALA A 79 -6.78 -15.06 19.69
CA ALA A 79 -5.67 -15.73 19.04
C ALA A 79 -4.54 -16.06 20.02
N THR A 80 -4.59 -17.23 20.65
CA THR A 80 -3.61 -17.67 21.66
C THR A 80 -2.36 -18.31 21.08
N SER A 81 -2.29 -18.55 19.77
CA SER A 81 -1.14 -19.19 19.11
C SER A 81 -0.76 -18.48 17.81
N LEU A 82 0.52 -18.59 17.44
CA LEU A 82 1.03 -18.10 16.15
C LEU A 82 0.23 -18.67 14.98
N VAL A 83 -0.12 -19.96 15.03
CA VAL A 83 -0.92 -20.63 13.99
C VAL A 83 -2.29 -19.97 13.86
N LEU A 84 -2.95 -19.63 14.97
CA LEU A 84 -4.24 -18.97 14.94
C LEU A 84 -4.13 -17.53 14.41
N LEU A 85 -3.06 -16.80 14.74
CA LEU A 85 -2.76 -15.49 14.12
C LEU A 85 -2.59 -15.61 12.60
N PHE A 86 -1.91 -16.65 12.13
CA PHE A 86 -1.76 -16.95 10.70
C PHE A 86 -3.11 -17.23 10.04
N LEU A 87 -3.95 -18.07 10.65
CA LEU A 87 -5.28 -18.39 10.15
C LEU A 87 -6.17 -17.15 10.03
N VAL A 88 -6.09 -16.23 10.99
CA VAL A 88 -6.81 -14.94 10.96
C VAL A 88 -6.30 -14.01 9.86
N ARG A 89 -5.03 -14.12 9.47
CA ARG A 89 -4.46 -13.31 8.37
C ARG A 89 -4.95 -13.73 6.99
N ILE A 90 -5.31 -14.99 6.81
CA ILE A 90 -5.82 -15.49 5.52
C ILE A 90 -7.06 -14.72 5.05
N PRO A 91 -8.16 -14.65 5.81
CA PRO A 91 -9.33 -13.90 5.39
C PRO A 91 -9.03 -12.40 5.24
N LEU A 92 -8.20 -11.82 6.12
CA LEU A 92 -7.79 -10.41 5.98
C LEU A 92 -7.03 -10.13 4.68
N GLY A 93 -6.13 -11.03 4.26
CA GLY A 93 -5.39 -10.88 3.01
C GLY A 93 -6.28 -10.97 1.77
N ILE A 94 -7.32 -11.81 1.81
CA ILE A 94 -8.24 -12.03 0.68
C ILE A 94 -9.24 -10.87 0.55
N ILE A 95 -9.72 -10.34 1.68
CA ILE A 95 -10.96 -9.53 1.71
C ILE A 95 -10.69 -8.04 1.92
N LYS A 96 -9.50 -7.64 2.36
CA LYS A 96 -9.14 -6.24 2.67
C LYS A 96 -8.88 -5.40 1.41
N HIS A 97 -9.91 -5.27 0.57
CA HIS A 97 -9.97 -4.45 -0.64
C HIS A 97 -10.98 -3.30 -0.54
N SER A 98 -11.47 -3.01 0.67
CA SER A 98 -12.51 -1.99 0.92
C SER A 98 -12.15 -0.62 0.32
N GLN A 99 -10.88 -0.19 0.38
CA GLN A 99 -10.46 1.08 -0.24
C GLN A 99 -10.65 1.10 -1.75
N THR A 100 -10.25 0.03 -2.45
CA THR A 100 -10.36 -0.06 -3.91
C THR A 100 -11.83 -0.06 -4.31
N ILE A 101 -12.65 -0.86 -3.61
CA ILE A 101 -14.09 -0.94 -3.85
C ILE A 101 -14.80 0.39 -3.52
N SER A 102 -14.45 1.05 -2.41
CA SER A 102 -15.03 2.36 -2.05
C SER A 102 -14.67 3.43 -3.07
N LYS A 103 -13.44 3.47 -3.58
CA LYS A 103 -13.05 4.40 -4.64
C LYS A 103 -13.82 4.12 -5.94
N ALA A 104 -13.98 2.86 -6.30
CA ALA A 104 -14.76 2.45 -7.46
C ALA A 104 -16.24 2.85 -7.29
N TYR A 105 -16.85 2.53 -6.15
CA TYR A 105 -18.21 2.96 -5.81
C TYR A 105 -18.37 4.48 -5.90
N LEU A 106 -17.45 5.26 -5.31
CA LEU A 106 -17.47 6.72 -5.37
C LEU A 106 -17.35 7.23 -6.82
N ALA A 107 -16.58 6.57 -7.68
CA ALA A 107 -16.48 6.90 -9.09
C ALA A 107 -17.81 6.71 -9.84
N ASP A 108 -18.59 5.69 -9.48
CA ASP A 108 -19.87 5.40 -10.14
C ASP A 108 -20.97 6.39 -9.81
N VAL A 109 -20.98 6.86 -8.56
CA VAL A 109 -22.01 7.78 -8.02
C VAL A 109 -21.68 9.25 -8.25
N SER A 110 -20.40 9.61 -8.34
CA SER A 110 -19.98 11.00 -8.57
C SER A 110 -19.97 11.36 -10.05
N LYS A 111 -20.29 12.62 -10.35
CA LYS A 111 -20.13 13.17 -11.70
C LYS A 111 -18.65 13.29 -12.03
N VAL A 112 -18.29 13.12 -13.31
CA VAL A 112 -16.89 13.20 -13.78
C VAL A 112 -16.21 14.51 -13.35
N SER A 113 -16.93 15.64 -13.36
CA SER A 113 -16.42 16.95 -12.90
C SER A 113 -16.15 17.02 -11.40
N GLU A 114 -16.82 16.20 -10.59
CA GLU A 114 -16.74 16.19 -9.12
C GLU A 114 -15.90 15.03 -8.58
N GLN A 115 -15.49 14.08 -9.44
CA GLN A 115 -14.70 12.90 -9.06
C GLN A 115 -13.38 13.27 -8.38
N SER A 116 -12.69 14.29 -8.88
CA SER A 116 -11.44 14.77 -8.28
C SER A 116 -11.65 15.27 -6.84
N ALA A 117 -12.69 16.08 -6.60
CA ALA A 117 -13.04 16.57 -5.27
C ALA A 117 -13.49 15.42 -4.33
N THR A 118 -14.27 14.47 -4.87
CA THR A 118 -14.74 13.29 -4.13
C THR A 118 -13.58 12.39 -3.69
N PHE A 119 -12.63 12.10 -4.58
CA PHE A 119 -11.43 11.36 -4.26
C PHE A 119 -10.49 12.14 -3.34
N GLY A 120 -10.45 13.48 -3.47
CA GLY A 120 -9.78 14.36 -2.52
C GLY A 120 -10.30 14.17 -1.10
N ASN A 121 -11.62 14.30 -0.91
CA ASN A 121 -12.27 14.11 0.40
C ASN A 121 -12.05 12.69 0.95
N PHE A 122 -12.16 11.66 0.12
CA PHE A 122 -11.89 10.27 0.52
C PHE A 122 -10.45 10.06 0.99
N ASN A 123 -9.47 10.60 0.26
CA ASN A 123 -8.07 10.51 0.64
C ASN A 123 -7.76 11.34 1.90
N SER A 124 -8.41 12.49 2.10
CA SER A 124 -8.31 13.30 3.33
C SER A 124 -8.83 12.54 4.56
N ALA A 125 -10.01 11.92 4.47
CA ALA A 125 -10.53 11.08 5.54
C ALA A 125 -9.62 9.88 5.84
N SER A 126 -9.10 9.23 4.79
CA SER A 126 -8.15 8.12 4.94
C SER A 126 -6.84 8.58 5.63
N SER A 127 -6.37 9.78 5.28
CA SER A 127 -5.18 10.41 5.85
C SER A 127 -5.34 10.70 7.34
N LEU A 128 -6.48 11.25 7.76
CA LEU A 128 -6.81 11.44 9.19
C LEU A 128 -6.78 10.10 9.95
N GLY A 129 -7.30 9.03 9.34
CA GLY A 129 -7.23 7.69 9.91
C GLY A 129 -5.81 7.16 10.09
N PHE A 130 -4.86 7.54 9.23
CA PHE A 130 -3.44 7.19 9.36
C PHE A 130 -2.67 8.07 10.35
N ILE A 131 -3.18 9.26 10.67
CA ILE A 131 -2.66 10.13 11.73
C ILE A 131 -3.16 9.63 13.09
N VAL A 132 -4.47 9.57 13.28
CA VAL A 132 -5.07 9.23 14.60
C VAL A 132 -4.86 7.76 14.96
N GLY A 133 -4.95 6.86 13.98
CA GLY A 133 -4.92 5.41 14.20
C GLY A 133 -3.70 4.90 14.97
N PRO A 134 -2.46 5.25 14.55
CA PRO A 134 -1.25 4.84 15.25
C PRO A 134 -1.11 5.40 16.66
N VAL A 135 -1.58 6.63 16.92
CA VAL A 135 -1.54 7.22 18.28
C VAL A 135 -2.43 6.41 19.21
N VAL A 136 -3.70 6.21 18.83
CA VAL A 136 -4.65 5.43 19.63
C VAL A 136 -4.19 3.98 19.76
N GLY A 137 -3.71 3.38 18.67
CA GLY A 137 -3.19 2.01 18.67
C GLY A 137 -1.96 1.82 19.55
N GLY A 138 -1.04 2.80 19.57
CA GLY A 138 0.17 2.76 20.40
C GLY A 138 -0.14 2.82 21.89
N HIS A 139 -1.05 3.71 22.31
CA HIS A 139 -1.53 3.80 23.71
C HIS A 139 -2.21 2.53 24.18
N ILE A 140 -3.06 1.93 23.35
CA ILE A 140 -3.75 0.68 23.72
C ILE A 140 -2.77 -0.49 23.73
N ALA A 141 -1.80 -0.51 22.81
CA ALA A 141 -0.80 -1.58 22.74
C ALA A 141 0.12 -1.63 23.97
N GLU A 142 0.28 -0.52 24.70
CA GLU A 142 1.10 -0.46 25.91
C GLU A 142 0.40 -1.03 27.16
N ALA A 143 -0.93 -1.12 27.13
CA ALA A 143 -1.70 -1.76 28.21
C ALA A 143 -1.42 -3.27 28.29
N PRO A 144 -1.62 -3.91 29.46
CA PRO A 144 -1.51 -5.36 29.58
C PRO A 144 -2.51 -6.06 28.66
N GLY A 145 -2.01 -6.94 27.78
CA GLY A 145 -2.83 -7.55 26.72
C GLY A 145 -3.20 -6.61 25.57
N GLY A 146 -2.50 -5.47 25.45
CA GLY A 146 -2.79 -4.39 24.50
C GLY A 146 -2.87 -4.84 23.04
N PHE A 147 -2.06 -5.80 22.62
CA PHE A 147 -2.14 -6.39 21.27
C PHE A 147 -3.53 -6.94 20.95
N TYR A 148 -4.13 -7.69 21.89
CA TYR A 148 -5.46 -8.29 21.74
C TYR A 148 -6.55 -7.21 21.75
N LEU A 149 -6.40 -6.19 22.61
CA LEU A 149 -7.32 -5.05 22.70
C LEU A 149 -7.32 -4.22 21.41
N VAL A 150 -6.15 -4.00 20.78
CA VAL A 150 -6.06 -3.33 19.47
C VAL A 150 -6.79 -4.12 18.40
N GLY A 151 -6.70 -5.46 18.42
CA GLY A 151 -7.45 -6.35 17.53
C GLY A 151 -8.96 -6.20 17.70
N LEU A 152 -9.44 -6.30 18.94
CA LEU A 152 -10.86 -6.16 19.28
C LEU A 152 -11.41 -4.79 18.88
N LEU A 153 -10.71 -3.71 19.22
CA LEU A 153 -11.12 -2.35 18.87
C LEU A 153 -11.13 -2.14 17.35
N SER A 154 -10.15 -2.70 16.63
CA SER A 154 -10.15 -2.68 15.17
C SER A 154 -11.40 -3.38 14.62
N GLY A 155 -11.74 -4.56 15.16
CA GLY A 155 -12.94 -5.31 14.79
C GLY A 155 -14.22 -4.51 15.03
N PHE A 156 -14.33 -3.87 16.20
CA PHE A 156 -15.46 -3.01 16.56
C PHE A 156 -15.61 -1.81 15.60
N ILE A 157 -14.51 -1.13 15.25
CA ILE A 157 -14.52 -0.03 14.29
C ILE A 157 -14.96 -0.51 12.89
N PHE A 158 -14.49 -1.68 12.45
CA PHE A 158 -14.95 -2.26 11.18
C PHE A 158 -16.43 -2.62 11.19
N PHE A 159 -16.94 -3.11 12.32
CA PHE A 159 -18.36 -3.40 12.49
C PHE A 159 -19.21 -2.13 12.47
N ILE A 160 -18.79 -1.05 13.15
CA ILE A 160 -19.45 0.25 13.04
C ILE A 160 -19.47 0.74 11.60
N ASN A 161 -18.35 0.64 10.87
CA ASN A 161 -18.31 1.02 9.46
C ASN A 161 -19.27 0.17 8.62
N PHE A 162 -19.39 -1.14 8.88
CA PHE A 162 -20.36 -1.99 8.22
C PHE A 162 -21.79 -1.49 8.45
N VAL A 163 -22.17 -1.21 9.70
CA VAL A 163 -23.52 -0.70 10.06
C VAL A 163 -23.77 0.67 9.42
N LEU A 164 -22.79 1.57 9.44
CA LEU A 164 -22.91 2.90 8.83
C LEU A 164 -23.09 2.82 7.32
N ILE A 165 -22.34 1.98 6.62
CA ILE A 165 -22.51 1.79 5.17
C ILE A 165 -23.87 1.17 4.89
N TRP A 166 -24.26 0.13 5.65
CA TRP A 166 -25.55 -0.53 5.50
C TRP A 166 -26.73 0.44 5.65
N TRP A 167 -26.65 1.36 6.61
CA TRP A 167 -27.71 2.32 6.89
C TRP A 167 -27.68 3.52 5.93
N CYS A 168 -26.52 4.17 5.79
CA CYS A 168 -26.43 5.49 5.19
C CYS A 168 -26.09 5.49 3.70
N VAL A 169 -25.55 4.39 3.17
CA VAL A 169 -25.11 4.32 1.77
C VAL A 169 -26.17 3.58 0.95
N PRO A 170 -26.77 4.22 -0.07
CA PRO A 170 -27.76 3.55 -0.90
C PRO A 170 -27.12 2.48 -1.78
N ASP A 171 -27.87 1.42 -2.05
CA ASP A 171 -27.47 0.48 -3.09
C ASP A 171 -27.68 1.13 -4.46
N VAL A 172 -26.65 1.11 -5.30
CA VAL A 172 -26.68 1.72 -6.64
C VAL A 172 -26.59 0.60 -7.66
N PRO A 173 -27.52 0.52 -8.62
CA PRO A 173 -27.46 -0.50 -9.65
C PRO A 173 -26.16 -0.36 -10.44
N ASN A 174 -25.47 -1.50 -10.60
CA ASN A 174 -24.20 -1.58 -11.32
C ASN A 174 -24.34 -0.98 -12.73
N LYS A 175 -23.64 0.12 -13.02
CA LYS A 175 -23.58 0.72 -14.38
C LYS A 175 -23.04 -0.27 -15.43
N ALA A 176 -22.33 -1.32 -15.02
CA ALA A 176 -21.93 -2.43 -15.89
C ALA A 176 -23.12 -3.12 -16.60
N SER A 177 -24.33 -3.05 -16.04
CA SER A 177 -25.56 -3.56 -16.66
C SER A 177 -26.24 -2.58 -17.63
N SER A 178 -25.84 -1.30 -17.65
CA SER A 178 -26.47 -0.25 -18.45
C SER A 178 -25.90 -0.10 -19.88
N LEU A 179 -24.74 -0.70 -20.17
CA LEU A 179 -24.24 -0.85 -21.54
C LEU A 179 -25.13 -1.77 -22.40
N HIS A 180 -26.02 -2.56 -21.79
CA HIS A 180 -27.01 -3.38 -22.49
C HIS A 180 -28.28 -2.62 -22.94
N ARG A 181 -28.46 -1.34 -22.60
CA ARG A 181 -29.73 -0.60 -22.88
C ARG A 181 -29.62 0.43 -24.02
N CYS A 182 -28.43 0.71 -24.53
CA CYS A 182 -28.20 1.66 -25.64
C CYS A 182 -27.62 0.95 -26.86
N GLU A 183 -28.35 0.03 -27.49
CA GLU A 183 -28.03 -0.36 -28.88
C GLU A 183 -29.22 -1.04 -29.58
N SER A 184 -30.26 -0.26 -29.86
CA SER A 184 -31.32 -0.63 -30.80
C SER A 184 -30.89 -0.51 -32.27
N SER A 185 -29.58 -0.50 -32.58
CA SER A 185 -29.08 -0.07 -33.89
C SER A 185 -27.88 -0.81 -34.45
N VAL A 186 -27.44 -1.96 -33.90
CA VAL A 186 -26.32 -2.71 -34.50
C VAL A 186 -26.52 -4.22 -34.38
N THR A 187 -27.45 -4.74 -35.17
CA THR A 187 -27.75 -6.18 -35.31
C THR A 187 -26.58 -7.00 -35.90
N SER A 188 -25.46 -6.38 -36.26
CA SER A 188 -24.27 -7.01 -36.87
C SER A 188 -23.10 -7.26 -35.91
N LEU A 189 -23.07 -6.67 -34.70
CA LEU A 189 -22.03 -6.94 -33.69
C LEU A 189 -22.38 -8.07 -32.72
N ARG A 190 -23.61 -8.59 -32.81
CA ARG A 190 -24.14 -9.64 -31.93
C ARG A 190 -23.39 -10.98 -32.04
N ASN A 191 -22.70 -11.23 -33.15
CA ASN A 191 -21.94 -12.48 -33.35
C ASN A 191 -20.48 -12.41 -32.86
N LEU A 192 -19.99 -11.23 -32.44
CA LEU A 192 -18.68 -11.08 -31.78
C LEU A 192 -18.82 -10.95 -30.24
N ALA A 193 -19.97 -10.46 -29.77
CA ALA A 193 -20.24 -10.28 -28.34
C ALA A 193 -20.62 -11.58 -27.59
N SER A 194 -20.80 -12.70 -28.31
CA SER A 194 -21.09 -14.01 -27.68
C SER A 194 -19.87 -14.69 -27.06
N GLU A 195 -18.64 -14.18 -27.26
CA GLU A 195 -17.42 -14.76 -26.67
C GLU A 195 -16.88 -14.03 -25.41
N GLU A 196 -17.38 -12.84 -25.05
CA GLU A 196 -16.79 -12.04 -23.96
C GLU A 196 -17.21 -12.43 -22.53
N ASN A 197 -18.09 -13.43 -22.35
CA ASN A 197 -18.63 -13.79 -21.03
C ASN A 197 -17.86 -14.90 -20.26
N ASN A 198 -16.73 -15.37 -20.78
CA ASN A 198 -15.86 -16.31 -20.06
C ASN A 198 -14.52 -15.66 -19.74
N PHE A 199 -14.30 -15.33 -18.46
CA PHE A 199 -12.96 -14.99 -18.02
C PHE A 199 -12.12 -16.26 -17.94
N SER A 200 -11.39 -16.55 -19.01
CA SER A 200 -10.22 -17.42 -18.97
C SER A 200 -9.04 -16.62 -18.40
N PRO A 201 -8.15 -17.22 -17.60
CA PRO A 201 -6.84 -16.63 -17.24
C PRO A 201 -6.08 -16.08 -18.46
N SER A 202 -6.39 -16.56 -19.67
CA SER A 202 -5.83 -16.09 -20.93
C SER A 202 -6.11 -14.62 -21.26
N THR A 203 -7.21 -14.00 -20.79
CA THR A 203 -7.50 -12.57 -21.09
C THR A 203 -6.67 -11.62 -20.22
N LEU A 204 -6.34 -12.00 -18.98
CA LEU A 204 -5.35 -11.28 -18.16
C LEU A 204 -3.95 -11.43 -18.77
N ILE A 205 -3.62 -12.63 -19.24
CA ILE A 205 -2.34 -12.92 -19.90
C ILE A 205 -2.25 -12.21 -21.26
N SER A 206 -3.37 -12.04 -21.98
CA SER A 206 -3.38 -11.29 -23.24
C SER A 206 -3.24 -9.79 -23.01
N SER A 207 -3.86 -9.19 -21.97
CA SER A 207 -3.59 -7.80 -21.58
C SER A 207 -2.13 -7.58 -21.17
N PHE A 208 -1.50 -8.56 -20.51
CA PHE A 208 -0.07 -8.56 -20.25
C PHE A 208 0.75 -8.63 -21.54
N LYS A 209 0.34 -9.42 -22.54
CA LYS A 209 1.03 -9.53 -23.84
C LYS A 209 0.84 -8.32 -24.76
N LEU A 210 -0.29 -7.61 -24.65
CA LEU A 210 -0.59 -6.36 -25.37
C LEU A 210 0.16 -5.15 -24.79
N PHE A 211 0.70 -5.29 -23.59
CA PHE A 211 1.47 -4.24 -22.95
C PHE A 211 2.85 -4.11 -23.59
N LYS A 212 3.23 -2.90 -24.02
CA LYS A 212 4.53 -2.62 -24.63
C LYS A 212 5.66 -2.64 -23.57
N TRP A 213 6.07 -3.84 -23.16
CA TRP A 213 7.13 -4.04 -22.16
C TRP A 213 8.47 -3.43 -22.57
N GLU A 214 8.78 -3.42 -23.86
CA GLU A 214 10.04 -2.86 -24.38
C GLU A 214 10.14 -1.35 -24.18
N GLU A 215 9.00 -0.64 -24.22
CA GLU A 215 8.96 0.80 -24.03
C GLU A 215 8.84 1.15 -22.53
N LEU A 216 7.95 0.49 -21.78
CA LEU A 216 7.55 0.90 -20.43
C LEU A 216 8.16 0.08 -19.28
N GLY A 217 8.80 -1.06 -19.58
CA GLY A 217 9.29 -1.99 -18.56
C GLY A 217 10.29 -1.38 -17.59
N ASP A 218 11.08 -0.40 -18.05
CA ASP A 218 12.03 0.33 -17.20
C ASP A 218 11.34 1.21 -16.16
N LEU A 219 10.27 1.92 -16.53
CA LEU A 219 9.48 2.73 -15.61
C LEU A 219 8.79 1.86 -14.54
N PHE A 220 8.29 0.69 -14.93
CA PHE A 220 7.72 -0.27 -13.99
C PHE A 220 8.75 -0.83 -13.02
N LEU A 221 9.95 -1.19 -13.52
CA LEU A 221 11.04 -1.67 -12.70
C LEU A 221 11.51 -0.60 -11.71
N ILE A 222 11.66 0.64 -12.17
CA ILE A 222 11.95 1.80 -11.33
C ILE A 222 10.89 1.95 -10.22
N LYS A 223 9.60 1.97 -10.58
CA LYS A 223 8.52 2.13 -9.61
C LYS A 223 8.46 0.98 -8.61
N PHE A 224 8.71 -0.25 -9.08
CA PHE A 224 8.83 -1.43 -8.24
C PHE A 224 9.97 -1.29 -7.23
N LEU A 225 11.18 -0.94 -7.68
CA LEU A 225 12.36 -0.78 -6.81
C LEU A 225 12.16 0.32 -5.78
N LEU A 226 11.64 1.48 -6.18
CA LEU A 226 11.35 2.59 -5.27
C LEU A 226 10.25 2.23 -4.26
N GLY A 227 9.21 1.51 -4.69
CA GLY A 227 8.15 1.01 -3.81
C GLY A 227 8.65 -0.04 -2.83
N LEU A 228 9.45 -0.99 -3.30
CA LEU A 228 10.07 -2.04 -2.50
C LEU A 228 10.98 -1.42 -1.42
N ALA A 229 11.79 -0.42 -1.77
CA ALA A 229 12.67 0.28 -0.83
C ALA A 229 11.90 0.85 0.38
N VAL A 230 10.80 1.57 0.12
CA VAL A 230 9.94 2.13 1.17
C VAL A 230 9.31 1.03 2.01
N LEU A 231 8.82 -0.04 1.36
CA LEU A 231 8.11 -1.12 2.05
C LEU A 231 9.02 -1.97 2.91
N VAL A 232 10.26 -2.25 2.47
CA VAL A 232 11.26 -2.99 3.26
C VAL A 232 11.57 -2.22 4.54
N PHE A 233 11.85 -0.92 4.42
CA PHE A 233 12.06 -0.05 5.58
C PHE A 233 10.81 0.01 6.48
N ARG A 234 9.62 0.24 5.91
CA ARG A 234 8.36 0.38 6.66
C ARG A 234 7.93 -0.90 7.36
N SER A 235 8.30 -2.08 6.84
CA SER A 235 7.96 -3.37 7.45
C SER A 235 8.66 -3.58 8.80
N ASN A 236 9.88 -3.06 8.98
CA ASN A 236 10.66 -3.17 10.23
C ASN A 236 10.83 -1.87 11.01
N PHE A 237 10.26 -0.77 10.51
CA PHE A 237 10.29 0.55 11.13
C PHE A 237 9.93 0.52 12.62
N SER A 238 8.86 -0.17 13.00
CA SER A 238 8.41 -0.26 14.40
C SER A 238 9.37 -1.07 15.27
N LEU A 239 9.93 -2.18 14.76
CA LEU A 239 10.89 -2.99 15.52
C LEU A 239 12.20 -2.23 15.74
N MET A 240 12.68 -1.51 14.73
CA MET A 240 13.87 -0.67 14.88
C MET A 240 13.68 0.40 15.96
N LEU A 241 12.50 1.03 16.06
CA LEU A 241 12.23 1.99 17.14
C LEU A 241 12.27 1.34 18.53
N LEU A 242 11.65 0.17 18.69
CA LEU A 242 11.63 -0.55 19.95
C LEU A 242 13.02 -1.07 20.36
N GLN A 243 13.78 -1.65 19.41
CA GLN A 243 15.05 -2.33 19.70
C GLN A 243 16.27 -1.41 19.68
N LYS A 244 16.31 -0.40 18.81
CA LYS A 244 17.48 0.48 18.64
C LYS A 244 17.45 1.70 19.55
N PHE A 245 16.26 2.17 19.89
CA PHE A 245 16.06 3.39 20.69
C PHE A 245 15.33 3.14 22.01
N ASP A 246 15.17 1.87 22.42
CA ASP A 246 14.44 1.46 23.63
C ASP A 246 13.10 2.19 23.79
N SER A 247 12.42 2.43 22.66
CA SER A 247 11.20 3.22 22.63
C SER A 247 9.99 2.40 23.07
N THR A 248 8.96 3.08 23.55
CA THR A 248 7.69 2.44 23.92
C THR A 248 6.73 2.33 22.72
N SER A 249 5.70 1.49 22.85
CA SER A 249 4.65 1.34 21.83
C SER A 249 3.90 2.66 21.57
N VAL A 250 3.70 3.48 22.60
CA VAL A 250 3.19 4.84 22.47
C VAL A 250 4.08 5.71 21.59
N THR A 251 5.39 5.69 21.82
CA THR A 251 6.36 6.47 21.04
C THR A 251 6.34 6.05 19.56
N VAL A 252 6.30 4.75 19.28
CA VAL A 252 6.13 4.23 17.91
C VAL A 252 4.86 4.77 17.26
N GLY A 253 3.74 4.76 18.00
CA GLY A 253 2.46 5.33 17.55
C GLY A 253 2.58 6.81 17.16
N TYR A 254 3.21 7.62 18.01
CA TYR A 254 3.46 9.03 17.73
C TYR A 254 4.37 9.24 16.52
N VAL A 255 5.43 8.46 16.35
CA VAL A 255 6.35 8.61 15.21
C VAL A 255 5.66 8.24 13.88
N ILE A 256 4.86 7.17 13.85
CA ILE A 256 4.08 6.79 12.64
C ILE A 256 3.04 7.87 12.32
N SER A 257 2.39 8.41 13.35
CA SER A 257 1.45 9.52 13.20
C SER A 257 2.14 10.77 12.66
N PHE A 258 3.31 11.12 13.21
CA PHE A 258 4.13 12.25 12.75
C PHE A 258 4.52 12.10 11.28
N ASN A 259 5.04 10.93 10.88
CA ASN A 259 5.35 10.62 9.48
C ASN A 259 4.12 10.78 8.57
N SER A 260 2.95 10.33 9.02
CA SER A 260 1.69 10.45 8.28
C SER A 260 1.24 11.90 8.14
N THR A 261 1.30 12.70 9.22
CA THR A 261 0.99 14.13 9.20
C THR A 261 1.90 14.88 8.23
N VAL A 262 3.22 14.64 8.31
CA VAL A 262 4.19 15.28 7.42
C VAL A 262 3.94 14.89 5.96
N SER A 263 3.66 13.61 5.68
CA SER A 263 3.30 13.14 4.33
C SER A 263 2.05 13.82 3.78
N VAL A 264 1.05 14.08 4.62
CA VAL A 264 -0.19 14.77 4.23
C VAL A 264 0.06 16.24 3.91
N LEU A 265 0.79 16.94 4.77
CA LEU A 265 1.18 18.34 4.54
C LEU A 265 1.96 18.50 3.24
N ILE A 266 2.91 17.58 3.00
CA ILE A 266 3.67 17.53 1.76
C ILE A 266 2.76 17.25 0.56
N GLY A 267 1.76 16.38 0.72
CA GLY A 267 0.76 16.10 -0.31
C GLY A 267 0.09 17.36 -0.86
N PHE A 268 -0.23 18.33 0.01
CA PHE A 268 -0.78 19.63 -0.39
C PHE A 268 0.25 20.53 -1.08
N LEU A 269 1.54 20.38 -0.75
CA LEU A 269 2.64 21.15 -1.33
C LEU A 269 3.18 20.57 -2.65
N VAL A 270 2.78 19.36 -3.04
CA VAL A 270 3.28 18.69 -4.26
C VAL A 270 3.12 19.56 -5.50
N GLY A 271 1.96 20.21 -5.66
CA GLY A 271 1.69 21.07 -6.82
C GLY A 271 2.57 22.33 -6.88
N TRP A 272 3.11 22.78 -5.73
CA TRP A 272 4.06 23.89 -5.69
C TRP A 272 5.46 23.40 -6.04
N ILE A 273 5.86 22.26 -5.49
CA ILE A 273 7.15 21.61 -5.78
C ILE A 273 7.26 21.27 -7.26
N SER A 274 6.20 20.72 -7.86
CA SER A 274 6.19 20.32 -9.26
C SER A 274 6.37 21.49 -10.23
N ARG A 275 5.97 22.72 -9.86
CA ARG A 275 6.14 23.92 -10.70
C ARG A 275 7.60 24.34 -10.88
N TYR A 276 8.48 23.99 -9.95
CA TYR A 276 9.91 24.29 -10.06
C TYR A 276 10.65 23.33 -11.00
N TYR A 277 10.01 22.24 -11.40
CA TYR A 277 10.58 21.23 -12.27
C TYR A 277 9.97 21.35 -13.66
N ARG A 278 10.83 21.25 -14.68
CA ARG A 278 10.37 21.29 -16.07
C ARG A 278 9.61 20.01 -16.44
N ASN A 279 10.15 18.86 -16.06
CA ASN A 279 9.64 17.53 -16.42
C ASN A 279 9.53 16.60 -15.19
N ASN A 280 8.49 15.75 -15.16
CA ASN A 280 8.26 14.78 -14.09
C ASN A 280 9.42 13.78 -13.92
N ALA A 281 10.13 13.45 -15.00
CA ALA A 281 11.30 12.57 -14.96
C ALA A 281 12.45 13.14 -14.10
N GLN A 282 12.73 14.44 -14.22
CA GLN A 282 13.76 15.10 -13.41
C GLN A 282 13.37 15.16 -11.94
N LEU A 283 12.09 15.46 -11.67
CA LEU A 283 11.53 15.48 -10.32
C LEU A 283 11.69 14.12 -9.63
N VAL A 284 11.30 13.03 -10.32
CA VAL A 284 11.44 11.66 -9.81
C VAL A 284 12.91 11.30 -9.56
N LEU A 285 13.84 11.70 -10.44
CA LEU A 285 15.26 11.41 -10.28
C LEU A 285 15.85 12.10 -9.04
N HIS A 286 15.66 13.42 -8.90
CA HIS A 286 16.20 14.17 -7.76
C HIS A 286 15.65 13.67 -6.42
N LEU A 287 14.35 13.37 -6.36
CA LEU A 287 13.73 12.85 -5.14
C LEU A 287 14.12 11.41 -4.84
N SER A 288 14.41 10.59 -5.85
CA SER A 288 14.96 9.25 -5.64
C SER A 288 16.36 9.31 -5.03
N ILE A 289 17.19 10.29 -5.43
CA ILE A 289 18.50 10.54 -4.79
C ILE A 289 18.31 10.99 -3.33
N LEU A 290 17.38 11.92 -3.08
CA LEU A 290 17.03 12.33 -1.72
C LEU A 290 16.54 11.14 -0.88
N GLN A 291 15.82 10.19 -1.49
CA GLN A 291 15.35 8.99 -0.83
C GLN A 291 16.49 8.06 -0.39
N ILE A 292 17.55 7.93 -1.21
CA ILE A 292 18.77 7.17 -0.83
C ILE A 292 19.42 7.80 0.41
N LEU A 293 19.61 9.12 0.39
CA LEU A 293 20.22 9.85 1.50
C LEU A 293 19.41 9.67 2.78
N THR A 294 18.10 9.91 2.71
CA THR A 294 17.22 9.85 3.89
C THR A 294 17.05 8.45 4.44
N LEU A 295 16.94 7.40 3.60
CA LEU A 295 16.92 6.01 4.07
C LEU A 295 18.23 5.62 4.75
N SER A 296 19.37 6.07 4.21
CA SER A 296 20.69 5.81 4.80
C SER A 296 20.83 6.52 6.15
N THR A 297 20.38 7.79 6.26
CA THR A 297 20.36 8.54 7.52
C THR A 297 19.44 7.87 8.54
N LEU A 298 18.24 7.43 8.15
CA LEU A 298 17.31 6.75 9.04
C LEU A 298 17.85 5.39 9.52
N ALA A 299 18.54 4.64 8.64
CA ALA A 299 19.15 3.36 9.00
C ALA A 299 20.28 3.52 10.03
N LEU A 300 21.13 4.54 9.83
CA LEU A 300 22.33 4.79 10.61
C LEU A 300 22.13 5.82 11.74
N SER A 301 20.92 6.33 11.94
CA SER A 301 20.65 7.40 12.90
C SER A 301 21.07 6.99 14.32
N PRO A 302 21.90 7.79 15.01
CA PRO A 302 22.40 7.47 16.35
C PRO A 302 21.44 7.89 17.46
N SER A 303 20.47 8.77 17.18
CA SER A 303 19.49 9.25 18.15
C SER A 303 18.09 9.35 17.54
N LEU A 304 17.08 9.26 18.41
CA LEU A 304 15.67 9.41 18.01
C LEU A 304 15.40 10.81 17.42
N TRP A 305 16.11 11.84 17.87
CA TRP A 305 15.96 13.21 17.34
C TRP A 305 16.41 13.33 15.88
N ILE A 306 17.58 12.74 15.54
CA ILE A 306 18.06 12.71 14.16
C ILE A 306 17.11 11.87 13.30
N PHE A 307 16.56 10.79 13.86
CA PHE A 307 15.55 9.97 13.21
C PHE A 307 14.29 10.77 12.87
N LEU A 308 13.74 11.51 13.83
CA LEU A 308 12.56 12.37 13.64
C LEU A 308 12.82 13.47 12.60
N LEU A 309 14.00 14.08 12.63
CA LEU A 309 14.37 15.10 11.65
C LEU A 309 14.48 14.50 10.23
N ALA A 310 15.05 13.30 10.09
CA ALA A 310 15.21 12.61 8.81
C ALA A 310 13.88 12.09 8.22
N ILE A 311 12.84 11.88 9.04
CA ILE A 311 11.49 11.51 8.55
C ILE A 311 10.90 12.59 7.66
N ILE A 312 11.21 13.88 7.88
CA ILE A 312 10.64 14.99 7.11
C ILE A 312 11.06 14.91 5.62
N PRO A 313 12.36 14.95 5.27
CA PRO A 313 12.80 14.80 3.89
C PRO A 313 12.51 13.41 3.33
N PHE A 314 12.45 12.36 4.15
CA PHE A 314 12.01 11.03 3.71
C PHE A 314 10.54 11.04 3.25
N SER A 315 9.66 11.67 4.01
CA SER A 315 8.24 11.83 3.67
C SER A 315 8.07 12.65 2.38
N LEU A 316 8.92 13.67 2.18
CA LEU A 316 8.99 14.48 0.96
C LEU A 316 9.34 13.63 -0.25
N ALA A 317 10.47 12.95 -0.17
CA ALA A 317 10.98 12.09 -1.22
C ALA A 317 9.94 11.03 -1.62
N THR A 318 9.39 10.31 -0.64
CA THR A 318 8.45 9.21 -0.91
C THR A 318 7.09 9.67 -1.43
N THR A 319 6.51 10.72 -0.86
CA THR A 319 5.18 11.20 -1.24
C THR A 319 5.18 11.81 -2.64
N VAL A 320 6.15 12.70 -2.93
CA VAL A 320 6.22 13.38 -4.22
C VAL A 320 6.63 12.39 -5.32
N THR A 321 7.59 11.49 -5.06
CA THR A 321 7.98 10.43 -6.01
C THR A 321 6.81 9.52 -6.37
N ARG A 322 5.96 9.15 -5.40
CA ARG A 322 4.76 8.34 -5.65
C ARG A 322 3.76 9.03 -6.60
N ILE A 323 3.56 10.33 -6.43
CA ILE A 323 2.64 11.11 -7.25
C ILE A 323 3.25 11.34 -8.65
N ALA A 324 4.47 11.86 -8.71
CA ALA A 324 5.17 12.17 -9.95
C ALA A 324 5.41 10.94 -10.82
N SER A 325 5.75 9.79 -10.24
CA SER A 325 5.91 8.53 -10.99
C SER A 325 4.61 8.02 -11.61
N THR A 326 3.46 8.34 -11.01
CA THR A 326 2.15 7.98 -11.57
C THR A 326 1.80 8.92 -12.73
N GLY A 327 2.06 10.22 -12.59
CA GLY A 327 1.91 11.20 -13.67
C GLY A 327 2.80 10.88 -14.88
N LEU A 328 4.09 10.62 -14.64
CA LEU A 328 5.05 10.24 -15.68
C LEU A 328 4.62 8.97 -16.44
N ALA A 329 4.01 8.01 -15.75
CA ALA A 329 3.52 6.80 -16.40
C ALA A 329 2.33 7.07 -17.33
N ILE A 330 1.43 7.98 -16.94
CA ILE A 330 0.30 8.39 -17.77
C ILE A 330 0.79 9.17 -18.99
N GLU A 331 1.73 10.11 -18.80
CA GLU A 331 2.36 10.88 -19.90
C GLU A 331 3.04 9.98 -20.93
N ARG A 332 3.67 8.88 -20.50
CA ARG A 332 4.31 7.92 -21.41
C ARG A 332 3.33 6.97 -22.10
N CYS A 333 2.06 6.96 -21.72
CA CYS A 333 1.05 6.00 -22.19
C CYS A 333 -0.09 6.68 -22.97
N GLU A 334 0.19 7.71 -23.78
CA GLU A 334 -0.80 8.53 -24.51
C GLU A 334 -1.91 7.75 -25.24
N ASN A 335 -1.69 6.47 -25.59
CA ASN A 335 -2.63 5.62 -26.34
C ASN A 335 -3.13 4.35 -25.61
N GLN A 336 -2.83 4.15 -24.32
CA GLN A 336 -3.31 2.99 -23.55
C GLN A 336 -4.34 3.40 -22.50
N GLU A 337 -5.28 2.49 -22.20
CA GLU A 337 -6.25 2.73 -21.14
C GLU A 337 -5.53 2.93 -19.80
N ALA A 338 -5.64 4.15 -19.25
CA ALA A 338 -5.03 4.52 -17.97
C ALA A 338 -5.40 3.55 -16.83
N GLY A 339 -6.58 2.91 -16.91
CA GLY A 339 -7.02 1.87 -15.98
C GLY A 339 -6.11 0.64 -15.95
N ILE A 340 -5.67 0.13 -17.11
CA ILE A 340 -4.77 -1.02 -17.21
C ILE A 340 -3.42 -0.68 -16.61
N LEU A 341 -2.89 0.52 -16.92
CA LEU A 341 -1.63 1.02 -16.37
C LEU A 341 -1.67 1.10 -14.85
N LEU A 342 -2.71 1.71 -14.28
CA LEU A 342 -2.88 1.82 -12.83
C LEU A 342 -3.05 0.45 -12.17
N GLY A 343 -3.72 -0.50 -12.83
CA GLY A 343 -3.83 -1.88 -12.41
C GLY A 343 -2.47 -2.60 -12.33
N LEU A 344 -1.64 -2.48 -13.37
CA LEU A 344 -0.28 -3.04 -13.39
C LEU A 344 0.61 -2.44 -12.30
N GLN A 345 0.49 -1.14 -12.05
CA GLN A 345 1.22 -0.47 -10.97
C GLN A 345 0.80 -1.00 -9.60
N GLN A 346 -0.49 -1.28 -9.40
CA GLN A 346 -0.99 -1.85 -8.15
C GLN A 346 -0.55 -3.31 -7.95
N SER A 347 -0.45 -4.09 -9.02
CA SER A 347 0.12 -5.45 -8.99
C SER A 347 1.60 -5.41 -8.61
N SER A 348 2.38 -4.50 -9.20
CA SER A 348 3.79 -4.27 -8.84
C SER A 348 3.95 -3.92 -7.36
N MET A 349 3.12 -3.02 -6.83
CA MET A 349 3.12 -2.68 -5.40
C MET A 349 2.68 -3.85 -4.50
N SER A 350 1.79 -4.72 -4.98
CA SER A 350 1.37 -5.91 -4.24
C SER A 350 2.50 -6.94 -4.16
N LEU A 351 3.26 -7.11 -5.25
CA LEU A 351 4.47 -7.92 -5.27
C LEU A 351 5.53 -7.36 -4.30
N ALA A 352 5.73 -6.04 -4.29
CA ALA A 352 6.63 -5.41 -3.34
C ALA A 352 6.19 -5.63 -1.88
N ARG A 353 4.88 -5.58 -1.59
CA ARG A 353 4.31 -5.88 -0.26
C ARG A 353 4.44 -7.35 0.15
N MET A 354 4.49 -8.26 -0.81
CA MET A 354 4.76 -9.68 -0.54
C MET A 354 6.23 -9.89 -0.17
N LEU A 355 7.15 -9.31 -0.94
CA LEU A 355 8.59 -9.50 -0.76
C LEU A 355 9.18 -8.68 0.39
N SER A 356 8.59 -7.53 0.71
CA SER A 356 9.18 -6.60 1.66
C SER A 356 9.39 -7.17 3.06
N PRO A 357 8.43 -7.88 3.69
CA PRO A 357 8.62 -8.39 5.06
C PRO A 357 9.66 -9.51 5.10
N LEU A 358 9.71 -10.35 4.05
CA LEU A 358 10.71 -11.41 3.89
C LEU A 358 12.12 -10.84 3.84
N ILE A 359 12.35 -9.88 2.94
CA ILE A 359 13.67 -9.24 2.78
C ILE A 359 14.04 -8.48 4.06
N ALA A 360 13.09 -7.72 4.60
CA ALA A 360 13.32 -6.90 5.77
C ALA A 360 13.68 -7.75 6.99
N GLY A 361 12.95 -8.83 7.28
CA GLY A 361 13.23 -9.63 8.48
C GLY A 361 14.60 -10.32 8.42
N ILE A 362 15.00 -10.89 7.26
CA ILE A 362 16.32 -11.55 7.11
C ILE A 362 17.44 -10.54 7.36
N LEU A 363 17.30 -9.32 6.84
CA LEU A 363 18.30 -8.27 7.02
C LEU A 363 18.33 -7.71 8.44
N GLN A 364 17.18 -7.67 9.11
CA GLN A 364 17.08 -7.22 10.50
C GLN A 364 17.82 -8.17 11.45
N GLU A 365 17.83 -9.48 11.17
CA GLU A 365 18.61 -10.46 11.94
C GLU A 365 20.11 -10.18 11.90
N VAL A 366 20.62 -9.70 10.76
CA VAL A 366 22.04 -9.33 10.60
C VAL A 366 22.34 -7.98 11.26
N SER A 367 21.47 -6.98 11.05
CA SER A 367 21.64 -5.65 11.61
C SER A 367 20.32 -4.90 11.68
N SER A 368 20.10 -4.12 12.75
CA SER A 368 18.95 -3.23 12.87
C SER A 368 18.91 -2.12 11.80
N ALA A 369 20.05 -1.81 11.16
CA ALA A 369 20.15 -0.89 10.03
C ALA A 369 19.92 -1.58 8.66
N GLY A 370 19.94 -2.92 8.61
CA GLY A 370 19.93 -3.71 7.38
C GLY A 370 18.77 -3.38 6.44
N PRO A 371 17.50 -3.35 6.91
CA PRO A 371 16.36 -3.04 6.05
C PRO A 371 16.42 -1.65 5.42
N GLY A 372 16.91 -0.65 6.17
CA GLY A 372 17.04 0.72 5.66
C GLY A 372 18.14 0.84 4.60
N LEU A 373 19.28 0.18 4.80
CA LEU A 373 20.38 0.15 3.82
C LEU A 373 19.99 -0.61 2.54
N MET A 374 19.26 -1.72 2.66
CA MET A 374 18.71 -2.41 1.49
C MET A 374 17.72 -1.54 0.72
N GLY A 375 16.88 -0.78 1.43
CA GLY A 375 16.02 0.22 0.80
C GLY A 375 16.83 1.26 0.01
N ALA A 376 17.90 1.79 0.61
CA ALA A 376 18.80 2.72 -0.07
C ALA A 376 19.46 2.08 -1.31
N PHE A 377 19.87 0.82 -1.23
CA PHE A 377 20.43 0.07 -2.36
C PHE A 377 19.42 -0.12 -3.50
N CYS A 378 18.16 -0.48 -3.19
CA CYS A 378 17.09 -0.56 -4.20
C CYS A 378 16.83 0.79 -4.88
N CYS A 379 16.83 1.89 -4.11
CA CYS A 379 16.71 3.23 -4.66
C CYS A 379 17.92 3.60 -5.55
N LEU A 380 19.14 3.21 -5.16
CA LEU A 380 20.35 3.42 -5.96
C LEU A 380 20.25 2.71 -7.31
N LEU A 381 19.81 1.45 -7.33
CA LEU A 381 19.56 0.72 -8.57
C LEU A 381 18.53 1.43 -9.46
N ALA A 382 17.45 1.95 -8.88
CA ALA A 382 16.45 2.72 -9.63
C ALA A 382 17.04 3.99 -10.24
N VAL A 383 17.88 4.73 -9.51
CA VAL A 383 18.58 5.92 -10.01
C VAL A 383 19.55 5.57 -11.14
N VAL A 384 20.33 4.49 -10.98
CA VAL A 384 21.25 4.01 -12.03
C VAL A 384 20.49 3.69 -13.32
N ILE A 385 19.32 3.01 -13.21
CA ILE A 385 18.47 2.73 -14.37
C ILE A 385 17.97 4.03 -15.01
N MET A 386 17.53 5.03 -14.24
CA MET A 386 17.09 6.32 -14.78
C MET A 386 18.21 7.09 -15.49
N VAL A 387 19.45 6.98 -15.01
CA VAL A 387 20.60 7.66 -15.63
C VAL A 387 20.99 6.98 -16.94
N ILE A 388 21.01 5.63 -16.97
CA ILE A 388 21.34 4.86 -18.18
C ILE A 388 20.23 5.01 -19.23
N ARG A 389 18.96 4.94 -18.78
CA ARG A 389 17.75 5.05 -19.61
C ARG A 389 16.97 6.30 -19.19
N PRO A 390 17.19 7.46 -19.84
CA PRO A 390 16.46 8.68 -19.49
C PRO A 390 14.96 8.47 -19.66
N GLN A 391 14.21 8.84 -18.62
CA GLN A 391 12.77 8.63 -18.52
C GLN A 391 11.95 9.77 -19.12
N ASP A 392 12.63 10.86 -19.50
CA ASP A 392 12.02 12.01 -20.13
C ASP A 392 11.53 11.65 -21.54
N PRO A 393 10.22 11.81 -21.84
CA PRO A 393 9.66 11.47 -23.15
C PRO A 393 10.38 12.16 -24.31
N GLU A 394 10.73 13.44 -24.16
CA GLU A 394 11.38 14.23 -25.22
C GLU A 394 12.80 13.77 -25.50
N VAL A 395 13.57 13.48 -24.44
CA VAL A 395 14.96 13.02 -24.54
C VAL A 395 15.01 11.61 -25.11
N ARG A 396 14.04 10.76 -24.76
CA ARG A 396 13.99 9.39 -25.25
C ARG A 396 13.55 9.32 -26.71
N ALA A 397 12.60 10.15 -27.14
CA ALA A 397 12.20 10.25 -28.54
C ALA A 397 13.40 10.62 -29.45
N LYS A 398 14.29 11.50 -28.98
CA LYS A 398 15.53 11.88 -29.69
C LYS A 398 16.64 10.81 -29.72
N LYS A 399 16.53 9.76 -28.93
CA LYS A 399 17.55 8.70 -28.81
C LYS A 399 17.15 7.40 -29.53
N ILE A 400 15.88 7.29 -29.90
CA ILE A 400 15.30 6.14 -30.64
C ILE A 400 15.21 6.47 -32.15
N ASN A 401 15.06 7.74 -32.50
CA ASN A 401 15.32 8.27 -33.84
C ASN A 401 16.81 8.56 -34.02
#